data_AF-A0AAD6AGL5-F1
#
_entry.id   AF-A0AAD6AGL5-F1
#
_cell.length_a   1.000
_cell.length_b   1.000
_cell.length_c   1.000
_cell.angle_alpha   90.00
_cell.angle_beta   90.00
_cell.angle_gamma   90.00
#
_symmetry.space_group_name_H-M   'P 1'
#
loop_
_entity.id
_entity.type
_entity.pdbx_description
1 polymer ?
#
loop_
_entity_poly.entity_id
_entity_poly.type
_entity_poly.pdbx_seq_one_letter_code
_entity_poly.pdbx_strand_id
1 'polypeptide(L)'
;MPVRRGHVAPQNTFLGVIIRKFEGQNKKFIIANARVQNCAIIYCNDGFCEMTGFSRADVMQKPCTCDFLHGEFTTRHSQAQVAQVLMGSEERKVEITYHRKDGEYR
;
A
#
# COMPACT_ATOMS: atom_id res chain seq x y z
N MET A 1 31.07 -11.01 26.76
CA MET A 1 29.87 -11.02 25.88
C MET A 1 29.04 -9.77 26.19
N PRO A 2 28.47 -9.08 25.18
CA PRO A 2 28.01 -7.70 25.34
C PRO A 2 26.60 -7.61 25.94
N VAL A 3 26.43 -6.69 26.89
CA VAL A 3 25.11 -6.28 27.40
C VAL A 3 24.56 -5.23 26.46
N ARG A 4 23.55 -5.59 25.66
CA ARG A 4 22.79 -4.62 24.86
C ARG A 4 21.80 -3.89 25.75
N ARG A 5 22.27 -2.86 26.46
CA ARG A 5 21.42 -1.82 27.05
C ARG A 5 21.03 -0.83 25.96
N GLY A 6 19.92 -1.11 25.30
CA GLY A 6 19.21 -0.14 24.49
C GLY A 6 17.73 -0.38 24.70
N HIS A 7 16.97 0.66 25.00
CA HIS A 7 15.52 0.63 24.93
C HIS A 7 15.15 0.31 23.47
N VAL A 8 15.01 -0.96 23.14
CA VAL A 8 14.36 -1.36 21.90
C VAL A 8 12.90 -1.04 22.13
N ALA A 9 12.43 0.08 21.58
CA ALA A 9 11.00 0.33 21.47
C ALA A 9 10.35 -0.96 20.96
N PRO A 10 9.27 -1.46 21.57
CA PRO A 10 8.67 -2.71 21.13
C PRO A 10 8.45 -2.60 19.63
N GLN A 11 9.10 -3.50 18.88
CA GLN A 11 8.83 -3.70 17.45
C GLN A 11 7.33 -3.55 17.28
N ASN A 12 6.87 -2.69 16.37
CA ASN A 12 5.45 -2.41 16.20
C ASN A 12 4.76 -3.71 15.72
N THR A 13 4.45 -4.58 16.68
CA THR A 13 4.19 -6.02 16.47
C THR A 13 2.97 -6.19 15.62
N PHE A 14 2.03 -5.25 15.74
CA PHE A 14 0.82 -5.18 14.94
C PHE A 14 1.10 -5.12 13.43
N LEU A 15 1.96 -4.20 12.99
CA LEU A 15 2.34 -4.11 11.57
C LEU A 15 3.09 -5.36 11.12
N GLY A 16 4.02 -5.87 11.95
CA GLY A 16 4.75 -7.10 11.67
C GLY A 16 3.83 -8.33 11.53
N VAL A 17 2.77 -8.42 12.35
CA VAL A 17 1.76 -9.49 12.28
C VAL A 17 0.94 -9.40 10.99
N ILE A 18 0.50 -8.19 10.61
CA ILE A 18 -0.23 -7.97 9.35
C ILE A 18 0.66 -8.37 8.17
N ILE A 19 1.91 -7.90 8.14
CA ILE A 19 2.85 -8.19 7.06
C ILE A 19 3.03 -9.70 6.89
N ARG A 20 3.40 -10.41 7.97
CA ARG A 20 3.59 -11.87 7.90
C ARG A 20 2.34 -12.62 7.47
N LYS A 21 1.16 -12.20 7.95
CA LYS A 21 -0.11 -12.83 7.59
C LYS A 21 -0.41 -12.68 6.09
N PHE A 22 -0.25 -11.47 5.55
CA PHE A 22 -0.59 -11.21 4.15
C PHE A 22 0.48 -11.73 3.19
N GLU A 23 1.76 -11.74 3.58
CA GLU A 23 2.83 -12.42 2.85
C GLU A 23 2.60 -13.93 2.79
N GLY A 24 2.28 -14.58 3.92
CA GLY A 24 1.97 -16.01 3.94
C GLY A 24 0.74 -16.41 3.12
N GLN A 25 -0.11 -15.45 2.76
CA GLN A 25 -1.28 -15.62 1.89
C GLN A 25 -1.03 -15.19 0.44
N ASN A 26 0.21 -14.85 0.07
CA ASN A 26 0.58 -14.34 -1.26
C ASN A 26 -0.28 -13.15 -1.73
N LYS A 27 -0.72 -12.31 -0.78
CA LYS A 27 -1.47 -11.09 -1.06
C LYS A 27 -0.53 -9.99 -1.54
N LYS A 28 -1.08 -9.06 -2.33
CA LYS A 28 -0.38 -7.88 -2.86
C LYS A 28 -0.95 -6.69 -2.12
N PHE A 29 -0.14 -6.01 -1.31
CA PHE A 29 -0.66 -5.00 -0.40
C PHE A 29 0.35 -3.90 -0.09
N ILE A 30 -0.20 -2.79 0.35
CA ILE A 30 0.50 -1.62 0.86
C ILE A 30 -0.02 -1.29 2.26
N ILE A 31 0.78 -0.59 3.05
CA ILE A 31 0.36 -0.01 4.32
C ILE A 31 0.66 1.49 4.26
N ALA A 32 -0.29 2.30 4.67
CA ALA A 32 -0.20 3.75 4.63
C ALA A 32 -0.36 4.36 6.03
N ASN A 33 0.25 5.53 6.23
CA ASN A 33 0.13 6.27 7.47
C ASN A 33 -1.08 7.22 7.40
N ALA A 34 -2.20 6.83 8.02
CA ALA A 34 -3.42 7.64 8.06
C ALA A 34 -3.30 8.97 8.84
N ARG A 35 -2.18 9.22 9.56
CA ARG A 35 -1.98 10.45 10.35
C ARG A 35 -1.37 11.61 9.56
N VAL A 36 -0.86 11.36 8.36
CA VAL A 36 -0.35 12.41 7.46
C VAL A 36 -1.41 12.76 6.43
N GLN A 37 -1.48 14.05 6.07
CA GLN A 37 -2.53 14.60 5.19
C GLN A 37 -2.72 13.83 3.87
N ASN A 38 -1.65 13.26 3.32
CA ASN A 38 -1.69 12.54 2.05
C ASN A 38 -1.80 11.01 2.20
N CYS A 39 -1.97 10.49 3.41
CA CYS A 39 -1.96 9.06 3.71
C CYS A 39 -0.79 8.34 3.03
N ALA A 40 0.44 8.79 3.30
CA ALA A 40 1.62 8.33 2.59
C ALA A 40 1.87 6.84 2.81
N ILE A 41 2.21 6.12 1.74
CA ILE A 41 2.58 4.70 1.78
C ILE A 41 3.90 4.55 2.56
N ILE A 42 3.86 3.76 3.63
CA ILE A 42 5.00 3.46 4.51
C ILE A 42 5.53 2.04 4.34
N TYR A 43 4.82 1.19 3.61
CA TYR A 43 5.27 -0.15 3.24
C TYR A 43 4.54 -0.63 1.99
N CYS A 44 5.26 -1.33 1.11
CA CYS A 44 4.70 -2.12 0.02
C CYS A 44 5.47 -3.45 -0.05
N ASN A 45 4.75 -4.55 -0.23
CA ASN A 45 5.38 -5.87 -0.37
C ASN A 45 5.88 -6.10 -1.80
N ASP A 46 6.75 -7.11 -1.98
CA ASP A 46 7.31 -7.43 -3.30
C ASP A 46 6.22 -7.81 -4.31
N GLY A 47 5.21 -8.56 -3.87
CA GLY A 47 4.08 -8.94 -4.73
C GLY A 47 3.31 -7.74 -5.29
N PHE A 48 3.17 -6.64 -4.55
CA PHE A 48 2.56 -5.40 -5.09
C PHE A 48 3.46 -4.76 -6.15
N CYS A 49 4.77 -4.70 -5.90
CA CYS A 49 5.75 -4.14 -6.84
C CYS A 49 5.75 -4.94 -8.16
N GLU A 50 5.81 -6.27 -8.08
CA GLU A 50 5.79 -7.17 -9.23
C GLU A 50 4.48 -7.08 -10.03
N MET A 51 3.34 -7.02 -9.33
CA MET A 51 2.02 -6.92 -9.95
C MET A 51 1.83 -5.61 -10.73
N THR A 52 2.38 -4.51 -10.21
CA THR A 52 2.20 -3.18 -10.80
C THR A 52 3.34 -2.77 -11.73
N GLY A 53 4.51 -3.42 -11.65
CA GLY A 53 5.72 -3.04 -12.38
C GLY A 53 6.43 -1.81 -11.79
N PHE A 54 5.93 -1.26 -10.67
CA PHE A 54 6.57 -0.16 -9.97
C PHE A 54 7.59 -0.68 -8.95
N SER A 55 8.78 -0.07 -8.93
CA SER A 55 9.77 -0.40 -7.91
C SER A 55 9.30 0.09 -6.54
N ARG A 56 9.83 -0.50 -5.47
CA ARG A 56 9.58 -0.02 -4.10
C ARG A 56 9.88 1.47 -3.94
N ALA A 57 10.92 1.98 -4.60
CA ALA A 57 11.28 3.39 -4.57
C ALA A 57 10.24 4.29 -5.27
N ASP A 58 9.55 3.79 -6.31
CA ASP A 58 8.49 4.54 -6.99
C ASP A 58 7.21 4.62 -6.15
N VAL A 59 6.94 3.60 -5.31
CA VAL A 59 5.70 3.44 -4.54
C VAL A 59 5.76 4.12 -3.17
N MET A 60 6.90 4.00 -2.47
CA MET A 60 7.03 4.52 -1.12
C MET A 60 6.82 6.04 -1.08
N GLN A 61 6.19 6.53 -0.01
CA GLN A 61 5.83 7.95 0.19
C GLN A 61 4.81 8.55 -0.79
N LYS A 62 4.32 7.79 -1.79
CA LYS A 62 3.17 8.20 -2.60
C LYS A 62 1.87 8.16 -1.77
N PRO A 63 0.83 8.90 -2.16
CA PRO A 63 -0.50 8.76 -1.57
C PRO A 63 -1.05 7.33 -1.76
N CYS A 64 -1.76 6.81 -0.75
CA CYS A 64 -2.33 5.46 -0.79
C CYS A 64 -3.59 5.31 -1.65
N THR A 65 -4.06 6.39 -2.28
CA THR A 65 -5.06 6.33 -3.38
C THR A 65 -4.50 5.65 -4.62
N CYS A 66 -3.17 5.54 -4.73
CA CYS A 66 -2.45 4.90 -5.84
C CYS A 66 -2.71 5.55 -7.19
N ASP A 67 -2.80 6.89 -7.23
CA ASP A 67 -3.09 7.64 -8.46
C ASP A 67 -2.08 7.38 -9.59
N PHE A 68 -0.86 6.96 -9.25
CA PHE A 68 0.18 6.56 -10.20
C PHE A 68 -0.16 5.27 -10.98
N LEU A 69 -1.19 4.53 -10.57
CA LEU A 69 -1.74 3.37 -11.29
C LEU A 69 -2.96 3.73 -12.13
N HIS A 70 -3.45 4.97 -12.07
CA HIS A 70 -4.59 5.39 -12.89
C HIS A 70 -4.18 5.55 -14.36
N GLY A 71 -5.10 5.28 -15.26
CA GLY A 71 -4.91 5.46 -16.70
C GLY A 71 -6.25 5.64 -17.42
N GLU A 72 -6.25 5.49 -18.74
CA GLU A 72 -7.40 5.78 -19.61
C GLU A 72 -8.68 5.05 -19.19
N PHE A 73 -8.55 3.79 -18.77
CA PHE A 73 -9.69 2.95 -18.36
C PHE A 73 -10.07 3.08 -16.87
N THR A 74 -9.37 3.90 -16.08
CA THR A 74 -9.70 4.07 -14.67
C THR A 74 -10.88 5.02 -14.49
N THR A 75 -12.04 4.49 -14.11
CA THR A 75 -13.25 5.31 -13.98
C THR A 75 -13.15 6.34 -12.85
N ARG A 76 -13.73 7.54 -13.04
CA ARG A 76 -13.84 8.55 -11.97
C ARG A 76 -14.68 8.05 -10.79
N HIS A 77 -15.64 7.16 -11.04
CA HIS A 77 -16.49 6.60 -10.01
C HIS A 77 -15.69 5.74 -9.02
N SER A 78 -14.87 4.82 -9.51
CA SER A 78 -14.01 3.99 -8.65
C SER A 78 -12.97 4.81 -7.89
N GLN A 79 -12.39 5.85 -8.54
CA GLN A 79 -11.47 6.79 -7.87
C GLN A 79 -12.16 7.52 -6.72
N ALA A 80 -13.37 8.04 -6.94
CA ALA A 80 -14.14 8.73 -5.92
C ALA A 80 -14.52 7.80 -4.76
N GLN A 81 -14.87 6.54 -5.03
CA GLN A 81 -15.13 5.55 -3.99
C GLN A 81 -13.89 5.31 -3.11
N VAL A 82 -12.71 5.11 -3.70
CA VAL A 82 -11.46 4.95 -2.93
C VAL A 82 -11.19 6.17 -2.05
N ALA A 83 -11.29 7.38 -2.61
CA ALA A 83 -11.09 8.62 -1.86
C ALA A 83 -12.10 8.76 -0.70
N GLN A 84 -13.37 8.47 -0.95
CA GLN A 84 -14.42 8.55 0.07
C GLN A 84 -14.16 7.57 1.23
N VAL A 85 -13.76 6.34 0.93
CA VAL A 85 -13.45 5.30 1.93
C VAL A 85 -12.28 5.73 2.81
N LEU A 86 -11.23 6.28 2.20
CA LEU A 86 -10.07 6.78 2.94
C LEU A 86 -10.42 7.95 3.85
N MET A 87 -11.25 8.90 3.38
CA MET A 87 -11.72 10.01 4.21
C MET A 87 -12.63 9.54 5.35
N GLY A 88 -13.48 8.54 5.10
CA GLY A 88 -14.39 7.97 6.10
C GLY A 88 -13.74 7.01 7.09
N SER A 89 -12.49 6.59 6.86
CA SER A 89 -11.82 5.54 7.64
C SER A 89 -12.63 4.24 7.73
N GLU A 90 -13.30 3.88 6.63
CA GLU A 90 -14.16 2.69 6.54
C GLU A 90 -13.42 1.50 5.90
N GLU A 91 -13.79 0.27 6.28
CA GLU A 91 -13.39 -0.92 5.52
C GLU A 91 -14.30 -1.07 4.30
N ARG A 92 -13.73 -1.09 3.09
CA ARG A 92 -14.48 -1.30 1.85
C ARG A 92 -13.69 -2.06 0.81
N LYS A 93 -14.40 -2.80 -0.04
CA LYS A 93 -13.88 -3.37 -1.29
C LYS A 93 -14.37 -2.52 -2.45
N VAL A 94 -13.43 -2.06 -3.27
CA VAL A 94 -13.71 -1.29 -4.48
C VAL A 94 -13.05 -2.00 -5.64
N GLU A 95 -13.80 -2.21 -6.73
CA GLU A 95 -13.26 -2.68 -7.99
C GLU A 95 -12.77 -1.47 -8.79
N ILE A 96 -11.51 -1.50 -9.22
CA ILE A 96 -10.85 -0.40 -9.94
C ILE A 96 -9.90 -0.95 -10.99
N THR A 97 -9.93 -0.36 -12.19
CA THR A 97 -8.98 -0.68 -13.26
C THR A 97 -7.69 0.10 -13.06
N TYR A 98 -6.60 -0.62 -12.83
CA TYR A 98 -5.25 -0.08 -12.71
C TYR A 98 -4.38 -0.46 -13.90
N HIS A 99 -3.33 0.32 -14.11
CA HIS A 99 -2.38 0.19 -15.22
C HIS A 99 -0.99 -0.13 -14.68
N ARG A 100 -0.33 -1.08 -15.32
CA ARG A 100 1.07 -1.39 -15.00
C ARG A 100 1.99 -0.30 -15.55
N LYS A 101 3.15 -0.13 -14.90
CA LYS A 101 4.17 0.85 -15.32
C LYS A 101 4.66 0.63 -16.75
N ASP A 102 4.75 -0.64 -17.15
CA ASP A 102 5.21 -1.09 -18.47
C ASP A 102 4.11 -1.09 -19.55
N GLY A 103 2.85 -0.86 -19.16
CA GLY A 103 1.70 -0.93 -20.08
C GLY A 103 1.33 -2.35 -20.53
N GLU A 104 1.98 -3.39 -20.01
CA GLU A 104 1.60 -4.77 -20.31
C GLU A 104 0.30 -5.12 -19.58
N TYR A 105 -0.64 -5.76 -20.28
CA TYR A 105 -1.80 -6.41 -19.68
C TYR A 105 -1.50 -7.92 -19.65
N ARG A 106 -1.21 -8.47 -18.48
CA ARG A 106 -1.03 -9.92 -18.28
C ARG A 106 -2.23 -10.50 -17.57
#